data_AF-A0AAN7PX72-F1
#
_entry.id   AF-A0AAN7PX72-F1
#
_cell.length_a   1.000
_cell.length_b   1.000
_cell.length_c   1.000
_cell.angle_alpha   90.00
_cell.angle_beta   90.00
_cell.angle_gamma   90.00
#
_symmetry.space_group_name_H-M   'P 1'
#
loop_
_entity.id
_entity.type
_entity.pdbx_description
1 polymer ?
#
loop_
_entity_poly.entity_id
_entity_poly.type
_entity_poly.pdbx_seq_one_letter_code
_entity_poly.pdbx_strand_id
1 'polypeptide(L)'
;MDTAIATLVPDNVLEVIFSYLNLHDLRNCSLVCKRWYGFLNDENNDVWRLHCIRKLAEEALKSDLLSSVPTYKAKLRAFYHAWNPNDCSRNIYIKPNGFTLHRNPVAQSTDASRGKIGFRHGRHAWEVIWEGPLGTVAVIGISTKDTPLQCHGYVALLGSDDQSWGWNLVDNHLLHNGDAQGNYPLLNNAPKYQVGERIRVILDCDDNTLSFEKNYEFLGVAFRGLPDKKLYPTVSAVYGNTEVSMVYLGPPLDG
;
A
#
# COMPACT_ATOMS: atom_id res chain seq x y z
N MET A 1 -13.95 0.61 46.83
CA MET A 1 -14.00 1.23 45.50
C MET A 1 -13.55 0.13 44.55
N ASP A 2 -14.50 -0.51 43.87
CA ASP A 2 -14.26 -1.77 43.17
C ASP A 2 -13.26 -1.58 42.04
N THR A 3 -12.04 -2.08 42.23
CA THR A 3 -11.09 -2.28 41.15
C THR A 3 -11.70 -3.31 40.21
N ALA A 4 -12.22 -2.85 39.07
CA ALA A 4 -12.80 -3.72 38.06
C ALA A 4 -11.83 -4.87 37.76
N ILE A 5 -12.29 -6.12 37.80
CA ILE A 5 -11.45 -7.33 37.63
C ILE A 5 -10.53 -7.21 36.40
N ALA A 6 -11.01 -6.57 35.33
CA ALA A 6 -10.24 -6.28 34.11
C ALA A 6 -8.92 -5.54 34.36
N THR A 7 -8.81 -4.69 35.38
CA THR A 7 -7.57 -3.97 35.72
C THR A 7 -6.59 -4.79 36.55
N LEU A 8 -6.98 -5.99 37.03
CA LEU A 8 -6.18 -6.85 37.90
C LEU A 8 -5.58 -8.06 37.18
N VAL A 9 -6.07 -8.39 35.97
CA VAL A 9 -5.57 -9.54 35.19
C VAL A 9 -4.09 -9.34 34.83
N PRO A 10 -3.18 -10.27 35.19
CA PRO A 10 -1.77 -10.21 34.83
C PRO A 10 -1.52 -10.23 33.31
N ASP A 11 -0.43 -9.61 32.87
CA ASP A 11 -0.14 -9.41 31.44
C ASP A 11 0.06 -10.74 30.69
N ASN A 12 0.66 -11.74 31.33
CA ASN A 12 0.80 -13.08 30.74
C ASN A 12 -0.55 -13.78 30.49
N VAL A 13 -1.58 -13.47 31.30
CA VAL A 13 -2.94 -13.99 31.08
C VAL A 13 -3.63 -13.21 29.95
N LEU A 14 -3.46 -11.89 29.91
CA LEU A 14 -3.96 -11.05 28.81
C LEU A 14 -3.34 -11.47 27.47
N GLU A 15 -2.04 -11.73 27.45
CA GLU A 15 -1.32 -12.20 26.26
C GLU A 15 -1.92 -13.50 25.72
N VAL A 16 -2.11 -14.50 26.58
CA VAL A 16 -2.72 -15.77 26.18
C VAL A 16 -4.12 -15.52 25.62
N ILE A 17 -4.99 -14.84 26.35
CA ILE A 17 -6.39 -14.61 25.92
C ILE A 17 -6.43 -13.87 24.59
N PHE A 18 -5.74 -12.73 24.50
CA PHE A 18 -5.79 -11.85 23.34
C PHE A 18 -5.14 -12.48 22.11
N SER A 19 -4.14 -13.35 22.26
CA SER A 19 -3.52 -14.07 21.14
C SER A 19 -4.44 -15.07 20.42
N TYR A 20 -5.61 -15.39 20.99
CA TYR A 20 -6.63 -16.22 20.34
C TYR A 20 -7.82 -15.40 19.80
N LEU A 21 -7.86 -14.09 20.05
CA LEU A 21 -8.91 -13.22 19.53
C LEU A 21 -8.59 -12.81 18.09
N ASN A 22 -9.62 -12.55 17.29
CA ASN A 22 -9.42 -11.94 15.98
C ASN A 22 -9.19 -10.42 16.12
N LEU A 23 -8.78 -9.76 15.03
CA LEU A 23 -8.47 -8.32 15.04
C LEU A 23 -9.66 -7.42 15.42
N HIS A 24 -10.87 -7.83 15.07
CA HIS A 24 -12.08 -7.09 15.44
C HIS A 24 -12.30 -7.14 16.95
N ASP A 25 -12.15 -8.31 17.57
CA ASP A 25 -12.32 -8.47 19.01
C ASP A 25 -11.19 -7.82 19.79
N LEU A 26 -9.94 -7.86 19.29
CA LEU A 26 -8.83 -7.09 19.86
C LEU A 26 -9.11 -5.59 19.88
N ARG A 27 -9.69 -5.05 18.80
CA ARG A 27 -10.13 -3.64 18.76
C ARG A 27 -11.19 -3.37 19.83
N ASN A 28 -12.15 -4.26 20.02
CA ASN A 28 -13.16 -4.07 21.06
C ASN A 28 -12.56 -4.16 22.47
N CYS A 29 -11.64 -5.09 22.70
CA CYS A 29 -10.91 -5.21 23.97
C CYS A 29 -10.11 -3.94 24.30
N SER A 30 -9.49 -3.29 23.33
CA SER A 30 -8.74 -2.05 23.58
C SER A 30 -9.62 -0.88 24.02
N LEU A 31 -10.95 -0.96 23.84
CA LEU A 31 -11.92 0.06 24.27
C LEU A 31 -12.47 -0.20 25.67
N VAL A 32 -12.19 -1.35 26.29
CA VAL A 32 -12.81 -1.76 27.56
C VAL A 32 -12.25 -0.97 28.75
N CYS A 33 -10.92 -0.83 28.85
CA CYS A 33 -10.28 -0.09 29.93
C CYS A 33 -8.89 0.42 29.54
N LYS A 34 -8.37 1.41 30.29
CA LYS A 34 -7.05 2.01 30.04
C LYS A 34 -5.90 1.00 30.06
N ARG A 35 -5.97 -0.03 30.91
CA ARG A 35 -4.94 -1.07 30.99
C ARG A 35 -4.88 -1.90 29.70
N TRP A 36 -6.03 -2.38 29.23
CA TRP A 36 -6.10 -3.17 28.00
C TRP A 36 -5.78 -2.34 26.76
N TYR A 37 -6.23 -1.08 26.75
CA TYR A 37 -5.79 -0.11 25.75
C TYR A 37 -4.26 0.00 25.71
N GLY A 38 -3.62 0.28 26.85
CA GLY A 38 -2.17 0.39 26.93
C GLY A 38 -1.46 -0.88 26.47
N PHE A 39 -1.90 -2.05 26.95
CA PHE A 39 -1.35 -3.34 26.56
C PHE A 39 -1.45 -3.59 25.06
N LEU A 40 -2.63 -3.38 24.44
CA LEU A 40 -2.85 -3.60 23.00
C LEU A 40 -2.31 -2.46 22.11
N ASN A 41 -1.97 -1.32 22.70
CA ASN A 41 -1.35 -0.21 21.99
C ASN A 41 0.18 -0.33 21.91
N ASP A 42 0.81 -1.13 22.79
CA ASP A 42 2.17 -1.61 22.55
C ASP A 42 2.17 -2.49 21.30
N GLU A 43 2.68 -1.94 20.19
CA GLU A 43 2.66 -2.57 18.86
C GLU A 43 3.59 -3.78 18.74
N ASN A 44 4.45 -4.02 19.73
CA ASN A 44 5.46 -5.08 19.73
C ASN A 44 5.24 -6.17 20.77
N ASN A 45 4.13 -6.13 21.50
CA ASN A 45 3.78 -7.20 22.43
C ASN A 45 3.61 -8.57 21.72
N ASP A 46 3.56 -9.65 22.50
CA ASP A 46 3.48 -11.00 21.98
C ASP A 46 2.15 -11.33 21.27
N VAL A 47 1.07 -10.61 21.58
CA VAL A 47 -0.19 -10.72 20.83
C VAL A 47 0.04 -10.35 19.37
N TRP A 48 0.59 -9.16 19.11
CA TRP A 48 0.87 -8.72 17.74
C TRP A 48 1.92 -9.58 17.07
N ARG A 49 2.97 -10.01 17.81
CA ARG A 49 3.98 -10.94 17.29
C ARG A 49 3.36 -12.25 16.80
N LEU A 50 2.49 -12.87 17.60
CA LEU A 50 1.81 -14.12 17.24
C LEU A 50 0.88 -13.93 16.03
N HIS A 51 0.11 -12.85 15.98
CA HIS A 51 -0.72 -12.54 14.82
C HIS A 51 0.13 -12.33 13.55
N CYS A 52 1.25 -11.62 13.68
CA CYS A 52 2.16 -11.34 12.58
C CYS A 52 2.78 -12.64 12.03
N ILE A 53 3.35 -13.49 12.89
CA ILE A 53 4.00 -14.75 12.48
C ILE A 53 3.00 -15.75 11.90
N ARG A 54 1.76 -15.79 12.41
CA ARG A 54 0.71 -16.68 11.87
C ARG A 54 0.16 -16.24 10.51
N LYS A 55 0.30 -14.96 10.16
CA LYS A 55 -0.30 -14.39 8.94
C LYS A 55 0.71 -14.11 7.84
N LEU A 56 1.89 -13.60 8.18
CA LEU A 56 2.91 -13.23 7.21
C LEU A 56 3.82 -14.41 6.93
N ALA A 57 4.29 -14.50 5.69
CA ALA A 57 5.28 -15.47 5.31
C ALA A 57 6.64 -15.18 5.99
N GLU A 58 7.39 -16.23 6.30
CA GLU A 58 8.66 -16.12 7.03
C GLU A 58 9.69 -15.30 6.25
N GLU A 59 9.73 -15.45 4.92
CA GLU A 59 10.61 -14.68 4.04
C GLU A 59 10.29 -13.18 4.05
N ALA A 60 9.01 -12.80 4.17
CA ALA A 60 8.62 -11.40 4.26
C ALA A 60 9.16 -10.77 5.55
N LEU A 61 9.07 -11.51 6.66
CA LEU A 61 9.53 -11.06 7.98
C LEU A 61 11.05 -10.94 8.11
N LYS A 62 11.80 -11.77 7.37
CA LYS A 62 13.27 -11.77 7.36
C LYS A 62 13.88 -10.80 6.35
N SER A 63 13.09 -10.30 5.40
CA SER A 63 13.57 -9.38 4.36
C SER A 63 13.52 -7.92 4.79
N ASP A 64 14.30 -7.08 4.10
CA ASP A 64 14.28 -5.62 4.28
C ASP A 64 13.02 -4.95 3.71
N LEU A 65 12.12 -5.70 3.07
CA LEU A 65 10.90 -5.16 2.47
C LEU A 65 10.09 -4.34 3.48
N LEU A 66 9.93 -4.88 4.69
CA LEU A 66 9.13 -4.31 5.78
C LEU A 66 9.94 -3.41 6.74
N SER A 67 11.13 -2.96 6.35
CA SER A 67 11.99 -2.10 7.18
C SER A 67 11.33 -0.77 7.57
N SER A 68 10.50 -0.20 6.70
CA SER A 68 9.72 1.03 6.97
C SER A 68 8.58 0.85 7.99
N VAL A 69 8.24 -0.39 8.34
CA VAL A 69 7.18 -0.73 9.32
C VAL A 69 7.75 -1.68 10.38
N PRO A 70 8.51 -1.16 11.37
CA PRO A 70 9.33 -2.00 12.23
C PRO A 70 8.51 -2.87 13.21
N THR A 71 7.31 -2.44 13.59
CA THR A 71 6.51 -3.11 14.63
C THR A 71 5.68 -4.28 14.08
N TYR A 72 5.38 -5.27 14.92
CA TYR A 72 4.55 -6.42 14.50
C TYR A 72 3.14 -5.97 14.08
N LYS A 73 2.53 -5.03 14.81
CA LYS A 73 1.23 -4.46 14.46
C LYS A 73 1.28 -3.71 13.12
N ALA A 74 2.34 -2.93 12.85
CA ALA A 74 2.51 -2.22 11.58
C ALA A 74 2.74 -3.17 10.40
N LYS A 75 3.55 -4.23 10.57
CA LYS A 75 3.72 -5.29 9.56
C LYS A 75 2.41 -5.99 9.21
N LEU A 76 1.64 -6.32 10.24
CA LEU A 76 0.31 -6.91 10.06
C LEU A 76 -0.63 -5.93 9.34
N ARG A 77 -0.66 -4.66 9.74
CA ARG A 77 -1.40 -3.60 9.05
C ARG A 77 -1.00 -3.49 7.58
N ALA A 78 0.29 -3.51 7.28
CA ALA A 78 0.80 -3.48 5.90
C ALA A 78 0.27 -4.66 5.08
N PHE A 79 0.29 -5.87 5.64
CA PHE A 79 -0.18 -7.09 4.96
C PHE A 79 -1.68 -7.02 4.59
N TYR A 80 -2.52 -6.47 5.47
CA TYR A 80 -3.95 -6.31 5.20
C TYR A 80 -4.26 -5.26 4.13
N HIS A 81 -3.33 -4.33 3.87
CA HIS A 81 -3.46 -3.32 2.82
C HIS A 81 -2.70 -3.67 1.53
N ALA A 82 -1.92 -4.76 1.52
CA ALA A 82 -1.12 -5.21 0.38
C ALA A 82 -1.96 -5.50 -0.88
N TRP A 83 -1.30 -5.89 -1.97
CA TRP A 83 -1.97 -6.21 -3.24
C TRP A 83 -3.05 -7.28 -3.09
N ASN A 84 -4.15 -7.13 -3.83
CA ASN A 84 -5.29 -8.04 -3.78
C ASN A 84 -5.15 -9.14 -4.85
N PRO A 85 -4.94 -10.42 -4.47
CA PRO A 85 -4.85 -11.51 -5.45
C PRO A 85 -6.16 -11.79 -6.20
N ASN A 86 -7.29 -11.25 -5.72
CA ASN A 86 -8.60 -11.40 -6.35
C ASN A 86 -9.02 -10.15 -7.15
N ASP A 87 -8.16 -9.13 -7.23
CA ASP A 87 -8.43 -7.87 -7.93
C ASP A 87 -7.18 -7.38 -8.67
N CYS A 88 -6.70 -8.25 -9.56
CA CYS A 88 -5.58 -8.03 -10.45
C CYS A 88 -5.87 -8.63 -11.84
N SER A 89 -5.13 -8.20 -12.86
CA SER A 89 -5.15 -8.85 -14.18
C SER A 89 -4.93 -10.36 -14.06
N ARG A 90 -5.52 -11.14 -14.97
CA ARG A 90 -5.26 -12.58 -15.11
C ARG A 90 -3.79 -12.93 -15.40
N ASN A 91 -2.99 -11.97 -15.86
CA ASN A 91 -1.57 -12.15 -16.13
C ASN A 91 -0.68 -11.76 -14.93
N ILE A 92 -1.28 -11.37 -13.81
CA ILE A 92 -0.59 -11.04 -12.57
C ILE A 92 -0.99 -12.05 -11.49
N TYR A 93 -0.04 -12.42 -10.66
CA TYR A 93 -0.31 -13.12 -9.40
C TYR A 93 0.45 -12.45 -8.26
N ILE A 94 -0.02 -12.61 -7.03
CA ILE A 94 0.68 -12.14 -5.83
C ILE A 94 1.56 -13.27 -5.31
N LYS A 95 2.85 -12.99 -5.12
CA LYS A 95 3.84 -13.95 -4.62
C LYS A 95 3.46 -14.44 -3.20
N PRO A 96 3.98 -15.61 -2.76
CA PRO A 96 3.69 -16.15 -1.43
C PRO A 96 3.95 -15.19 -0.26
N ASN A 97 4.91 -14.26 -0.41
CA ASN A 97 5.18 -13.23 0.59
C ASN A 97 3.98 -12.29 0.86
N GLY A 98 3.00 -12.22 -0.06
CA GLY A 98 1.76 -11.46 0.06
C GLY A 98 1.88 -9.95 -0.22
N PHE A 99 3.08 -9.44 -0.49
CA PHE A 99 3.37 -8.02 -0.70
C PHE A 99 3.79 -7.68 -2.12
N THR A 100 4.28 -8.68 -2.87
CA THR A 100 4.85 -8.49 -4.20
C THR A 100 3.94 -9.10 -5.25
N LEU A 101 3.52 -8.29 -6.22
CA LEU A 101 2.91 -8.81 -7.44
C LEU A 101 4.00 -9.23 -8.42
N HIS A 102 3.73 -10.26 -9.21
CA HIS A 102 4.56 -10.69 -10.33
C HIS A 102 3.71 -10.68 -11.59
N ARG A 103 4.23 -10.08 -12.67
CA ARG A 103 3.58 -10.08 -13.99
C ARG A 103 4.18 -11.13 -14.90
N ASN A 104 3.36 -12.06 -15.39
CA ASN A 104 3.78 -13.07 -16.36
C ASN A 104 4.26 -12.44 -17.69
N PRO A 105 5.19 -13.07 -18.42
CA PRO A 105 5.77 -12.52 -19.65
C PRO A 105 4.80 -12.64 -20.84
N VAL A 106 3.75 -11.83 -20.83
CA VAL A 106 2.71 -11.78 -21.88
C VAL A 106 2.97 -10.59 -22.80
N ALA A 107 3.11 -10.86 -24.09
CA ALA A 107 3.29 -9.83 -25.12
C ALA A 107 1.98 -9.08 -25.40
N GLN A 108 2.10 -7.83 -25.86
CA GLN A 108 0.97 -6.97 -26.26
C GLN A 108 -0.13 -6.89 -25.20
N SER A 109 0.27 -6.75 -23.94
CA SER A 109 -0.65 -6.64 -22.80
C SER A 109 -0.11 -5.64 -21.81
N THR A 110 -1.01 -4.82 -21.27
CA THR A 110 -0.77 -4.01 -20.07
C THR A 110 -1.65 -4.55 -18.97
N ASP A 111 -1.07 -4.74 -17.79
CA ASP A 111 -1.70 -5.47 -16.70
C ASP A 111 -1.57 -4.69 -15.39
N ALA A 112 -2.65 -4.59 -14.63
CA ALA A 112 -2.72 -3.84 -13.39
C ALA A 112 -3.17 -4.68 -12.19
N SER A 113 -2.92 -4.15 -11.00
CA SER A 113 -3.31 -4.74 -9.73
C SER A 113 -3.74 -3.66 -8.74
N ARG A 114 -4.81 -3.91 -7.99
CA ARG A 114 -5.30 -3.04 -6.91
C ARG A 114 -4.90 -3.56 -5.53
N GLY A 115 -4.75 -2.64 -4.57
CA GLY A 115 -4.63 -2.97 -3.15
C GLY A 115 -5.91 -3.58 -2.59
N LYS A 116 -5.81 -4.34 -1.49
CA LYS A 116 -6.97 -4.97 -0.81
C LYS A 116 -7.98 -3.96 -0.28
N ILE A 117 -7.50 -2.79 0.16
CA ILE A 117 -8.29 -1.77 0.84
C ILE A 117 -8.23 -0.48 0.02
N GLY A 118 -9.41 0.06 -0.28
CA GLY A 118 -9.57 1.38 -0.86
C GLY A 118 -10.02 2.39 0.19
N PHE A 119 -9.59 3.62 0.02
CA PHE A 119 -9.72 4.71 0.97
C PHE A 119 -10.73 5.74 0.48
N ARG A 120 -11.47 6.34 1.42
CA ARG A 120 -12.44 7.42 1.14
C ARG A 120 -12.28 8.61 2.08
N HIS A 121 -11.60 8.43 3.22
CA HIS A 121 -11.46 9.44 4.25
C HIS A 121 -10.08 9.32 4.88
N GLY A 122 -9.55 10.44 5.36
CA GLY A 122 -8.24 10.47 5.99
C GLY A 122 -7.09 10.44 5.00
N ARG A 123 -5.89 10.43 5.58
CA ARG A 123 -4.62 10.49 4.86
C ARG A 123 -3.92 9.14 4.94
N HIS A 124 -3.40 8.70 3.80
CA HIS A 124 -2.89 7.35 3.62
C HIS A 124 -1.56 7.38 2.87
N ALA A 125 -0.56 6.68 3.39
CA ALA A 125 0.73 6.53 2.76
C ALA A 125 1.12 5.07 2.57
N TRP A 126 1.69 4.75 1.41
CA TRP A 126 2.30 3.46 1.12
C TRP A 126 3.54 3.63 0.24
N GLU A 127 4.47 2.69 0.34
CA GLU A 127 5.62 2.60 -0.55
C GLU A 127 5.34 1.64 -1.69
N VAL A 128 5.83 1.98 -2.87
CA VAL A 128 5.90 1.11 -4.04
C VAL A 128 7.38 0.91 -4.38
N ILE A 129 7.79 -0.34 -4.52
CA ILE A 129 9.14 -0.75 -4.92
C ILE A 129 9.01 -1.58 -6.19
N TRP A 130 9.62 -1.09 -7.26
CA TRP A 130 9.60 -1.73 -8.56
C TRP A 130 10.95 -2.38 -8.87
N GLU A 131 10.94 -3.69 -9.06
CA GLU A 131 12.11 -4.50 -9.34
C GLU A 131 12.19 -4.87 -10.83
N GLY A 132 13.42 -4.90 -11.33
CA GLY A 132 13.72 -5.13 -12.74
C GLY A 132 13.34 -3.94 -13.65
N PRO A 133 13.41 -4.15 -14.98
CA PRO A 133 13.13 -3.10 -15.94
C PRO A 133 11.66 -2.65 -15.92
N LEU A 134 11.43 -1.35 -16.03
CA LEU A 134 10.08 -0.77 -16.16
C LEU A 134 9.39 -1.16 -17.48
N GLY A 135 10.17 -1.40 -18.53
CA GLY A 135 9.66 -1.56 -19.90
C GLY A 135 9.35 -0.21 -20.55
N THR A 136 8.41 -0.20 -21.50
CA THR A 136 8.02 1.03 -22.21
C THR A 136 7.05 1.89 -21.40
N VAL A 137 6.31 1.29 -20.46
CA VAL A 137 5.33 1.97 -19.62
C VAL A 137 5.26 1.31 -18.24
N ALA A 138 5.38 2.11 -17.18
CA ALA A 138 5.25 1.65 -15.80
C ALA A 138 4.60 2.74 -14.96
N VAL A 139 3.35 2.54 -14.56
CA VAL A 139 2.54 3.58 -13.92
C VAL A 139 2.21 3.17 -12.50
N ILE A 140 2.43 4.11 -11.57
CA ILE A 140 2.00 4.00 -10.18
C ILE A 140 0.93 5.05 -9.89
N GLY A 141 -0.05 4.73 -9.04
CA GLY A 141 -1.07 5.71 -8.66
C GLY A 141 -2.25 5.10 -7.94
N ILE A 142 -3.43 5.59 -8.29
CA ILE A 142 -4.70 5.17 -7.68
C ILE A 142 -5.79 4.96 -8.75
N SER A 143 -6.78 4.15 -8.42
CA SER A 143 -7.94 3.92 -9.28
C SER A 143 -9.21 3.73 -8.47
N THR A 144 -10.37 3.92 -9.11
CA THR A 144 -11.64 3.42 -8.57
C THR A 144 -11.77 1.91 -8.83
N LYS A 145 -12.84 1.31 -8.32
CA LYS A 145 -13.13 -0.10 -8.59
C LYS A 145 -13.52 -0.36 -10.06
N ASP A 146 -13.93 0.69 -10.78
CA ASP A 146 -14.45 0.61 -12.14
C ASP A 146 -13.34 0.60 -13.20
N THR A 147 -12.11 0.99 -12.84
CA THR A 147 -10.96 0.97 -13.76
C THR A 147 -10.67 -0.46 -14.24
N PRO A 148 -10.51 -0.68 -15.56
CA PRO A 148 -10.09 -1.98 -16.09
C PRO A 148 -8.67 -2.32 -15.64
N LEU A 149 -8.42 -3.61 -15.34
CA LEU A 149 -7.12 -4.07 -14.87
C LEU A 149 -6.27 -4.72 -15.97
N GLN A 150 -6.76 -4.75 -17.20
CA GLN A 150 -6.03 -5.30 -18.33
C GLN A 150 -6.46 -4.60 -19.62
N CYS A 151 -5.51 -4.34 -20.51
CA CYS A 151 -5.81 -3.95 -21.89
C CYS A 151 -4.80 -4.51 -22.88
N HIS A 152 -5.17 -4.53 -24.15
CA HIS A 152 -4.27 -4.93 -25.24
C HIS A 152 -3.26 -3.82 -25.54
N GLY A 153 -2.03 -4.22 -25.92
CA GLY A 153 -0.93 -3.32 -26.24
C GLY A 153 -0.12 -2.88 -25.03
N TYR A 154 0.96 -2.14 -25.29
CA TYR A 154 1.82 -1.54 -24.27
C TYR A 154 1.46 -0.06 -24.11
N VAL A 155 0.50 0.22 -23.24
CA VAL A 155 -0.08 1.55 -23.06
C VAL A 155 -0.13 1.92 -21.60
N ALA A 156 -0.30 3.20 -21.30
CA ALA A 156 -0.51 3.64 -19.94
C ALA A 156 -1.98 3.43 -19.54
N LEU A 157 -2.27 2.26 -18.96
CA LEU A 157 -3.62 1.87 -18.54
C LEU A 157 -4.13 2.79 -17.42
N LEU A 158 -3.31 3.01 -16.39
CA LEU A 158 -3.64 3.98 -15.35
C LEU A 158 -3.56 5.41 -15.89
N GLY A 159 -4.65 6.13 -15.76
CA GLY A 159 -4.83 7.47 -16.32
C GLY A 159 -5.42 7.50 -17.73
N SER A 160 -5.72 6.35 -18.33
CA SER A 160 -6.36 6.28 -19.66
C SER A 160 -7.84 6.67 -19.66
N ASP A 161 -8.45 6.75 -18.48
CA ASP A 161 -9.85 7.11 -18.26
C ASP A 161 -9.99 8.07 -17.06
N ASP A 162 -11.23 8.47 -16.77
CA ASP A 162 -11.61 9.30 -15.64
C ASP A 162 -11.69 8.52 -14.30
N GLN A 163 -11.40 7.22 -14.32
CA GLN A 163 -11.46 6.35 -13.14
C GLN A 163 -10.08 6.14 -12.49
N SER A 164 -9.00 6.62 -13.10
CA SER A 164 -7.64 6.39 -12.61
C SER A 164 -6.71 7.60 -12.76
N TRP A 165 -5.73 7.69 -11.86
CA TRP A 165 -4.71 8.75 -11.82
C TRP A 165 -3.34 8.08 -11.66
N GLY A 166 -2.40 8.41 -12.53
CA GLY A 166 -1.13 7.69 -12.61
C GLY A 166 0.07 8.57 -12.90
N TRP A 167 1.21 8.22 -12.30
CA TRP A 167 2.52 8.75 -12.66
C TRP A 167 3.30 7.68 -13.41
N ASN A 168 3.63 7.94 -14.69
CA ASN A 168 4.46 7.07 -15.51
C ASN A 168 5.94 7.29 -15.17
N LEU A 169 6.57 6.27 -14.61
CA LEU A 169 7.96 6.32 -14.13
C LEU A 169 9.00 6.29 -15.26
N VAL A 170 8.59 5.96 -16.49
CA VAL A 170 9.49 5.85 -17.65
C VAL A 170 9.87 7.21 -18.23
N ASP A 171 8.87 8.09 -18.36
CA ASP A 171 8.95 9.39 -19.00
C ASP A 171 8.61 10.56 -18.06
N ASN A 172 8.31 10.28 -16.79
CA ASN A 172 7.99 11.28 -15.77
C ASN A 172 6.73 12.12 -16.11
N HIS A 173 5.71 11.50 -16.70
CA HIS A 173 4.43 12.18 -16.95
C HIS A 173 3.31 11.76 -16.00
N LEU A 174 2.48 12.73 -15.62
CA LEU A 174 1.21 12.48 -14.96
C LEU A 174 0.13 12.20 -16.00
N LEU A 175 -0.76 11.27 -15.69
CA LEU A 175 -1.77 10.74 -16.59
C LEU A 175 -3.13 10.68 -15.90
N HIS A 176 -4.15 11.23 -16.57
CA HIS A 176 -5.55 11.15 -16.16
C HIS A 176 -6.46 11.51 -17.34
N ASN A 177 -7.62 10.86 -17.42
CA ASN A 177 -8.65 11.14 -18.44
C ASN A 177 -8.16 10.99 -19.89
N GLY A 178 -7.20 10.10 -20.13
CA GLY A 178 -6.60 9.87 -21.45
C GLY A 178 -5.51 10.87 -21.84
N ASP A 179 -5.27 11.91 -21.02
CA ASP A 179 -4.37 13.00 -21.32
C ASP A 179 -3.13 13.00 -20.41
N ALA A 180 -2.00 13.45 -20.97
CA ALA A 180 -0.81 13.79 -20.20
C ALA A 180 -1.03 15.13 -19.48
N GLN A 181 -1.02 15.11 -18.15
CA GLN A 181 -1.25 16.28 -17.30
C GLN A 181 0.02 17.14 -17.12
N GLY A 182 1.17 16.65 -17.61
CA GLY A 182 2.46 17.36 -17.59
C GLY A 182 3.58 16.55 -16.95
N ASN A 183 4.78 17.15 -16.93
CA ASN A 183 5.97 16.56 -16.32
C ASN A 183 5.86 16.55 -14.79
N TYR A 184 6.34 15.49 -14.16
CA TYR A 184 6.42 15.35 -12.72
C TYR A 184 7.63 14.49 -12.29
N PRO A 185 8.40 14.90 -11.27
CA PRO A 185 8.26 16.15 -10.51
C PRO A 185 8.53 17.41 -11.33
N LEU A 186 8.04 18.56 -10.86
CA LEU A 186 8.27 19.89 -11.46
C LEU A 186 9.70 20.39 -11.16
N LEU A 187 10.70 19.59 -11.55
CA LEU A 187 12.11 19.85 -11.36
C LEU A 187 12.82 19.89 -12.72
N ASN A 188 13.81 20.77 -12.86
CA ASN A 188 14.71 20.73 -14.02
C ASN A 188 15.51 19.43 -13.97
N ASN A 189 15.44 18.63 -15.04
CA ASN A 189 16.08 17.32 -15.13
C ASN A 189 15.69 16.35 -13.99
N ALA A 190 14.39 16.24 -13.72
CA ALA A 190 13.84 15.30 -12.75
C ALA A 190 14.46 13.89 -12.89
N PRO A 191 15.03 13.32 -11.81
CA PRO A 191 15.69 12.02 -11.89
C PRO A 191 14.66 10.95 -12.24
N LYS A 192 15.02 10.06 -13.17
CA LYS A 192 14.21 8.87 -13.45
C LYS A 192 14.24 7.90 -12.28
N TYR A 193 13.20 7.09 -12.18
CA TYR A 193 13.16 5.97 -11.24
C TYR A 193 14.35 5.03 -11.44
N GLN A 194 15.02 4.65 -10.35
CA GLN A 194 16.04 3.61 -10.32
C GLN A 194 15.45 2.34 -9.72
N VAL A 195 15.82 1.20 -10.29
CA VAL A 195 15.34 -0.11 -9.84
C VAL A 195 15.60 -0.31 -8.35
N GLY A 196 14.59 -0.79 -7.63
CA GLY A 196 14.64 -1.01 -6.18
C GLY A 196 14.47 0.22 -5.30
N GLU A 197 14.30 1.42 -5.87
CA GLU A 197 13.99 2.61 -5.07
C GLU A 197 12.57 2.54 -4.48
N ARG A 198 12.40 3.17 -3.31
CA ARG A 198 11.10 3.31 -2.65
C ARG A 198 10.47 4.64 -3.06
N ILE A 199 9.35 4.56 -3.78
CA ILE A 199 8.48 5.71 -4.00
C ILE A 199 7.35 5.63 -2.98
N ARG A 200 7.25 6.63 -2.11
CA ARG A 200 6.10 6.76 -1.22
C ARG A 200 5.00 7.53 -1.95
N VAL A 201 3.80 6.97 -1.92
CA VAL A 201 2.57 7.56 -2.44
C VAL A 201 1.76 8.07 -1.26
N ILE A 202 1.25 9.29 -1.35
CA ILE A 202 0.45 9.94 -0.31
C ILE A 202 -0.89 10.32 -0.92
N LEU A 203 -1.95 9.66 -0.46
CA LEU A 203 -3.33 9.99 -0.79
C LEU A 203 -3.95 10.76 0.37
N ASP A 204 -4.35 11.99 0.09
CA ASP A 204 -5.13 12.81 1.00
C ASP A 204 -6.58 12.82 0.55
N CYS A 205 -7.44 12.05 1.22
CA CYS A 205 -8.87 12.01 0.90
C CYS A 205 -9.62 13.22 1.45
N ASP A 206 -9.02 13.95 2.40
CA ASP A 206 -9.67 15.09 3.03
C ASP A 206 -9.45 16.35 2.19
N ASP A 207 -8.22 16.54 1.68
CA ASP A 207 -7.86 17.62 0.74
C ASP A 207 -8.01 17.24 -0.74
N ASN A 208 -8.40 16.00 -1.04
CA ASN A 208 -8.58 15.46 -2.39
C ASN A 208 -7.32 15.59 -3.26
N THR A 209 -6.17 15.16 -2.73
CA THR A 209 -4.88 15.21 -3.42
C THR A 209 -4.15 13.87 -3.48
N LEU A 210 -3.35 13.70 -4.53
CA LEU A 210 -2.36 12.61 -4.64
C LEU A 210 -0.99 13.25 -4.82
N SER A 211 -0.03 12.82 -3.99
CA SER A 211 1.35 13.29 -4.00
C SER A 211 2.34 12.13 -3.90
N PHE A 212 3.60 12.39 -4.21
CA PHE A 212 4.65 11.40 -4.14
C PHE A 212 5.88 11.92 -3.39
N GLU A 213 6.59 11.01 -2.75
CA GLU A 213 7.87 11.26 -2.08
C GLU A 213 8.91 10.26 -2.59
N LYS A 214 10.15 10.73 -2.75
CA LYS A 214 11.30 9.90 -3.11
C LYS A 214 12.45 10.25 -2.17
N ASN A 215 13.08 9.26 -1.55
CA ASN A 215 14.20 9.47 -0.61
C ASN A 215 13.89 10.51 0.49
N TYR A 216 12.66 10.48 1.03
CA TYR A 216 12.15 11.44 2.02
C TYR A 216 12.00 12.88 1.52
N GLU A 217 12.11 13.13 0.21
CA GLU A 217 11.84 14.43 -0.40
C GLU A 217 10.44 14.45 -1.01
N PHE A 218 9.67 15.48 -0.65
CA PHE A 218 8.35 15.75 -1.22
C PHE A 218 8.47 16.27 -2.66
N LEU A 219 7.84 15.58 -3.60
CA LEU A 219 7.95 15.87 -5.03
C LEU A 219 6.87 16.83 -5.56
N GLY A 220 6.00 17.31 -4.68
CA GLY A 220 4.86 18.16 -5.03
C GLY A 220 3.54 17.41 -5.06
N VAL A 221 2.44 18.17 -5.21
CA VAL A 221 1.11 17.59 -5.43
C VAL A 221 0.98 17.23 -6.91
N ALA A 222 0.78 15.95 -7.20
CA ALA A 222 0.62 15.46 -8.57
C ALA A 222 -0.81 15.68 -9.08
N PHE A 223 -1.82 15.34 -8.28
CA PHE A 223 -3.22 15.50 -8.65
C PHE A 223 -4.00 16.22 -7.56
N ARG A 224 -4.96 17.05 -7.97
CA ARG A 224 -5.90 17.78 -7.12
C ARG A 224 -7.32 17.54 -7.58
N GLY A 225 -8.28 17.76 -6.68
CA GLY A 225 -9.70 17.59 -7.01
C GLY A 225 -10.06 16.15 -7.27
N LEU A 226 -9.40 15.21 -6.58
CA LEU A 226 -9.80 13.80 -6.59
C LEU A 226 -11.29 13.68 -6.20
N PRO A 227 -12.03 12.74 -6.78
CA PRO A 227 -13.45 12.61 -6.50
C PRO A 227 -13.68 12.02 -5.11
N ASP A 228 -14.82 12.32 -4.49
CA ASP A 228 -15.32 11.63 -3.30
C ASP A 228 -15.81 10.20 -3.68
N LYS A 229 -14.84 9.36 -4.01
CA LYS A 229 -15.01 7.94 -4.30
C LYS A 229 -14.01 7.15 -3.46
N LYS A 230 -14.27 5.84 -3.36
CA LYS A 230 -13.28 4.93 -2.79
C LYS A 230 -12.14 4.71 -3.80
N LEU A 231 -10.92 5.09 -3.42
CA LEU A 231 -9.72 5.04 -4.25
C LEU A 231 -8.76 3.97 -3.73
N TYR A 232 -8.24 3.16 -4.64
CA TYR A 232 -7.39 2.00 -4.35
C TYR A 232 -5.97 2.28 -4.82
N PRO A 233 -4.93 1.96 -4.02
CA PRO A 233 -3.56 1.86 -4.52
C PRO A 233 -3.53 0.96 -5.75
N THR A 234 -2.93 1.43 -6.84
CA THR A 234 -2.93 0.70 -8.11
C THR A 234 -1.62 0.92 -8.86
N VAL A 235 -1.15 -0.12 -9.56
CA VAL A 235 -0.06 -0.01 -10.55
C VAL A 235 -0.46 -0.70 -11.85
N SER A 236 0.10 -0.26 -12.98
CA SER A 236 0.04 -0.98 -14.26
C SER A 236 1.42 -1.16 -14.89
N ALA A 237 1.68 -2.37 -15.38
CA ALA A 237 2.97 -2.80 -15.90
C ALA A 237 2.83 -3.47 -17.28
N VAL A 238 3.87 -3.32 -18.11
CA VAL A 238 3.98 -3.97 -19.43
C VAL A 238 5.15 -4.96 -19.52
N TYR A 239 6.15 -4.82 -18.64
CA TYR A 239 7.36 -5.64 -18.71
C TYR A 239 7.10 -7.06 -18.21
N GLY A 240 7.63 -8.07 -18.90
CA GLY A 240 7.51 -9.47 -18.49
C GLY A 240 8.41 -9.78 -17.31
N ASN A 241 7.93 -10.59 -16.36
CA ASN A 241 8.63 -10.99 -15.14
C ASN A 241 8.96 -9.82 -14.19
N THR A 242 8.31 -8.66 -14.34
CA THR A 242 8.50 -7.56 -13.39
C THR A 242 7.85 -7.90 -12.06
N GLU A 243 8.45 -7.40 -10.98
CA GLU A 243 7.94 -7.55 -9.62
C GLU A 243 7.74 -6.18 -8.99
N VAL A 244 6.57 -5.98 -8.38
CA VAL A 244 6.23 -4.71 -7.74
C VAL A 244 5.71 -4.97 -6.34
N SER A 245 6.42 -4.47 -5.33
CA SER A 245 6.05 -4.61 -3.93
C SER A 245 5.34 -3.37 -3.42
N MET A 246 4.37 -3.56 -2.54
CA MET A 246 3.69 -2.45 -1.84
C MET A 246 3.70 -2.64 -0.33
N VAL A 247 4.09 -1.60 0.40
CA VAL A 247 4.12 -1.59 1.86
C VAL A 247 3.33 -0.41 2.38
N TYR A 248 2.16 -0.66 2.96
CA TYR A 248 1.35 0.39 3.56
C TYR A 248 1.92 0.83 4.90
N LEU A 249 2.12 2.15 5.06
CA LEU A 249 2.77 2.74 6.22
C LEU A 249 1.75 3.14 7.29
N GLY A 250 0.56 3.60 6.87
CA GLY A 250 -0.42 4.25 7.73
C GLY A 250 -0.67 5.68 7.29
N PRO A 251 -1.22 6.53 8.18
CA PRO A 251 -1.23 7.97 7.97
C PRO A 251 0.20 8.50 7.78
N PRO A 252 0.45 9.42 6.82
CA PRO A 252 1.75 10.08 6.70
C PRO A 252 2.06 10.85 7.99
N LEU A 253 3.34 10.87 8.37
CA LEU A 253 3.81 11.77 9.41
C LEU A 253 3.91 13.16 8.80
N ASP A 254 3.15 14.12 9.31
CA ASP A 254 3.35 15.51 8.95
C ASP A 254 4.73 15.96 9.46
N GLY A 255 5.50 16.62 8.59
CA GLY A 255 6.76 17.26 8.95
C GLY A 255 6.54 18.46 9.86
#